data_AF-A0A7J4CTG5-F1
#
_entry.id   AF-A0A7J4CTG5-F1
#
_cell.length_a   1.000
_cell.length_b   1.000
_cell.length_c   1.000
_cell.angle_alpha   90.00
_cell.angle_beta   90.00
_cell.angle_gamma   90.00
#
_symmetry.space_group_name_H-M   'P 1'
#
loop_
_entity.id
_entity.type
_entity.pdbx_description
1 polymer ?
#
loop_
_entity_poly.entity_id
_entity_poly.type
_entity_poly.pdbx_seq_one_letter_code
_entity_poly.pdbx_strand_id
1 'polypeptide(L)'
;MDGTELREIARFERLTPFRVRDVLLVSSHFDHYVLEEDGHLADLMNREYSALNLSQSPRLIHSPDAEDALTLLRQRPFDMVITMARIGEMAVHDFAQRAKSIHPGLPVVLLTYNTRELATLNVGSGIDRIFVWTGDSRILLAITKLIEDERNVQHDVDFGNVQIILLVEDSRRFYSAYLPLLYTQLLEQTTRLMGEGANLHERLMRLRARAKILLATDYEEAMLHIERYHNNIIGVFTDGIEITQSLRP
;
A
#
# COMPACT_ATOMS: atom_id res chain seq x y z
N MET A 1 -15.14 -19.27 -24.83
CA MET A 1 -14.28 -18.09 -24.74
C MET A 1 -14.16 -17.46 -26.11
N ASP A 2 -14.71 -16.27 -26.25
CA ASP A 2 -14.57 -15.42 -27.43
C ASP A 2 -13.10 -14.95 -27.57
N GLY A 3 -12.63 -14.69 -28.80
CA GLY A 3 -11.35 -14.07 -29.08
C GLY A 3 -11.18 -12.67 -28.44
N THR A 4 -12.27 -11.97 -28.12
CA THR A 4 -12.25 -10.71 -27.34
C THR A 4 -11.89 -10.94 -25.88
N GLU A 5 -12.51 -11.93 -25.22
CA GLU A 5 -12.21 -12.30 -23.82
C GLU A 5 -10.75 -12.77 -23.66
N LEU A 6 -10.24 -13.54 -24.62
CA LEU A 6 -8.84 -13.98 -24.65
C LEU A 6 -7.85 -12.81 -24.73
N ARG A 7 -8.18 -11.76 -25.49
CA ARG A 7 -7.33 -10.55 -25.61
C ARG A 7 -7.37 -9.69 -24.35
N GLU A 8 -8.51 -9.59 -23.67
CA GLU A 8 -8.63 -8.90 -22.39
C GLU A 8 -7.84 -9.61 -21.28
N ILE A 9 -7.94 -10.94 -21.19
CA ILE A 9 -7.18 -11.72 -20.21
C ILE A 9 -5.67 -11.55 -20.42
N ALA A 10 -5.18 -11.65 -21.66
CA ALA A 10 -3.77 -11.45 -21.99
C ALA A 10 -3.27 -10.02 -21.67
N ARG A 11 -4.15 -9.02 -21.76
CA ARG A 11 -3.84 -7.64 -21.36
C ARG A 11 -3.67 -7.52 -19.84
N PHE A 12 -4.52 -8.21 -19.07
CA PHE A 12 -4.45 -8.21 -17.60
C PHE A 12 -3.24 -8.95 -17.03
N GLU A 13 -2.68 -9.91 -17.76
CA GLU A 13 -1.43 -10.58 -17.38
C GLU A 13 -0.26 -9.60 -17.19
N ARG A 14 -0.27 -8.49 -17.93
CA ARG A 14 0.79 -7.48 -17.90
C ARG A 14 0.57 -6.39 -16.86
N LEU A 15 -0.55 -6.41 -16.14
CA LEU A 15 -0.84 -5.43 -15.10
C LEU A 15 -0.16 -5.77 -13.77
N THR A 16 0.11 -4.74 -12.98
CA THR A 16 0.78 -4.82 -11.67
C THR A 16 2.17 -5.49 -11.75
N PRO A 17 3.09 -4.95 -12.58
CA PRO A 17 4.44 -5.49 -12.74
C PRO A 17 5.29 -5.41 -11.47
N PHE A 18 5.12 -4.37 -10.65
CA PHE A 18 5.73 -4.28 -9.33
C PHE A 18 4.82 -4.95 -8.30
N ARG A 19 5.40 -5.83 -7.49
CA ARG A 19 4.70 -6.52 -6.39
C ARG A 19 5.62 -6.57 -5.19
N VAL A 20 5.08 -6.24 -4.03
CA VAL A 20 5.81 -6.33 -2.77
C VAL A 20 5.83 -7.81 -2.34
N ARG A 21 7.03 -8.38 -2.24
CA ARG A 21 7.27 -9.77 -1.85
C ARG A 21 8.02 -9.85 -0.53
N ASP A 22 8.98 -8.96 -0.29
CA ASP A 22 9.78 -8.91 0.93
C ASP A 22 9.70 -7.53 1.56
N VAL A 23 9.22 -7.48 2.81
CA VAL A 23 9.10 -6.27 3.62
C VAL A 23 10.08 -6.37 4.79
N LEU A 24 10.96 -5.37 4.93
CA LEU A 24 11.79 -5.23 6.12
C LEU A 24 11.01 -4.43 7.18
N LEU A 25 10.62 -5.10 8.26
CA LEU A 25 9.98 -4.48 9.41
C LEU A 25 11.05 -4.11 10.45
N VAL A 26 11.25 -2.81 10.69
CA VAL A 26 12.23 -2.31 11.65
C VAL A 26 11.50 -1.78 12.88
N SER A 27 11.60 -2.49 13.99
CA SER A 27 10.89 -2.15 15.23
C SER A 27 11.63 -2.73 16.43
N SER A 28 11.56 -2.06 17.58
CA SER A 28 12.04 -2.66 18.82
C SER A 28 11.32 -3.99 19.09
N HIS A 29 11.91 -4.88 19.91
CA HIS A 29 11.22 -6.12 20.30
C HIS A 29 9.88 -5.86 21.01
N PHE A 30 9.79 -4.76 21.77
CA PHE A 30 8.55 -4.36 22.42
C PHE A 30 7.48 -3.97 21.39
N ASP A 31 7.83 -3.10 20.44
CA ASP A 31 6.90 -2.69 19.38
C ASP A 31 6.51 -3.88 18.51
N HIS A 32 7.45 -4.76 18.20
CA HIS A 32 7.17 -5.99 17.46
C HIS A 32 6.11 -6.84 18.18
N TYR A 33 6.29 -7.05 19.48
CA TYR A 33 5.33 -7.77 20.31
C TYR A 33 3.95 -7.09 20.35
N VAL A 34 3.89 -5.77 20.44
CA VAL A 34 2.62 -5.02 20.42
C VAL A 34 1.90 -5.14 19.07
N LEU A 35 2.63 -5.21 17.96
CA LEU A 35 2.04 -5.42 16.63
C LEU A 35 1.48 -6.85 16.46
N GLU A 36 2.03 -7.83 17.15
CA GLU A 36 1.62 -9.24 17.10
C GLU A 36 0.33 -9.57 17.89
N GLU A 37 -0.61 -8.63 18.12
CA GLU A 37 -1.85 -8.85 18.89
C GLU A 37 -2.45 -10.27 18.73
N ASP A 38 -2.47 -11.08 19.81
CA ASP A 38 -3.03 -12.44 19.92
C ASP A 38 -2.64 -13.47 18.82
N GLY A 39 -1.60 -13.19 18.02
CA GLY A 39 -1.06 -14.10 17.00
C GLY A 39 0.07 -13.47 16.18
N HIS A 40 1.00 -14.29 15.68
CA HIS A 40 2.13 -13.80 14.88
C HIS A 40 1.65 -12.87 13.75
N LEU A 41 2.22 -11.65 13.66
CA LEU A 41 1.84 -10.62 12.69
C LEU A 41 1.84 -11.13 11.24
N ALA A 42 2.79 -12.02 10.92
CA ALA A 42 2.86 -12.71 9.64
C ALA A 42 1.64 -13.61 9.38
N ASP A 43 1.15 -14.31 10.40
CA ASP A 43 -0.03 -15.17 10.31
C ASP A 43 -1.30 -14.34 10.14
N LEU A 44 -1.43 -13.21 10.85
CA LEU A 44 -2.53 -12.27 10.66
C LEU A 44 -2.54 -11.75 9.22
N MET A 45 -1.39 -11.31 8.70
CA MET A 45 -1.29 -10.85 7.32
C MET A 45 -1.62 -11.97 6.32
N ASN A 46 -1.16 -13.20 6.56
CA ASN A 46 -1.51 -14.36 5.75
C ASN A 46 -3.02 -14.65 5.75
N ARG A 47 -3.69 -14.53 6.90
CA ARG A 47 -5.14 -14.71 7.04
C ARG A 47 -5.90 -13.64 6.25
N GLU A 48 -5.54 -12.37 6.38
CA GLU A 48 -6.17 -11.27 5.65
C GLU A 48 -6.03 -11.43 4.13
N TYR A 49 -4.83 -11.80 3.65
CA TYR A 49 -4.60 -12.08 2.23
C TYR A 49 -5.42 -13.27 1.74
N SER A 50 -5.51 -14.33 2.54
CA SER A 50 -6.29 -15.53 2.21
C SER A 50 -7.79 -15.23 2.18
N ALA A 51 -8.30 -14.48 3.16
CA ALA A 51 -9.70 -14.06 3.21
C ALA A 51 -10.10 -13.25 1.97
N LEU A 52 -9.19 -12.40 1.49
CA LEU A 52 -9.37 -11.58 0.29
C LEU A 52 -8.97 -12.31 -1.02
N ASN A 53 -8.65 -13.62 -0.94
CA ASN A 53 -8.27 -14.47 -2.06
C ASN A 53 -7.11 -13.89 -2.90
N LEU A 54 -6.17 -13.23 -2.23
CA LEU A 54 -4.95 -12.75 -2.84
C LEU A 54 -3.94 -13.90 -2.96
N SER A 55 -3.12 -13.88 -4.00
CA SER A 55 -2.19 -15.00 -4.29
C SER A 55 -1.23 -15.32 -3.13
N GLN A 56 -0.45 -14.34 -2.67
CA GLN A 56 0.54 -14.52 -1.60
C GLN A 56 0.71 -13.22 -0.83
N SER A 57 0.79 -13.37 0.48
CA SER A 57 1.21 -12.33 1.41
C SER A 57 2.72 -12.08 1.28
N PRO A 58 3.20 -10.83 1.43
CA PRO A 58 4.63 -10.58 1.47
C PRO A 58 5.25 -11.24 2.70
N ARG A 59 6.52 -11.65 2.60
CA ARG A 59 7.27 -12.10 3.77
C ARG A 59 7.68 -10.87 4.59
N LEU A 60 7.33 -10.89 5.86
CA LEU A 60 7.83 -9.93 6.84
C LEU A 60 9.13 -10.46 7.42
N ILE A 61 10.19 -9.66 7.33
CA ILE A 61 11.43 -9.94 8.02
C ILE A 61 11.65 -8.82 9.02
N HIS A 62 11.75 -9.22 10.28
CA HIS A 62 11.95 -8.30 11.39
C HIS A 62 13.43 -7.98 11.58
N SER A 63 13.70 -6.72 11.92
CA SER A 63 14.97 -6.22 12.41
C SER A 63 14.73 -5.40 13.68
N PRO A 64 15.49 -5.65 14.76
CA PRO A 64 15.24 -5.02 16.06
C PRO A 64 15.66 -3.54 16.12
N ASP A 65 16.56 -3.10 15.23
CA ASP A 65 17.13 -1.76 15.24
C ASP A 65 17.63 -1.31 13.86
N ALA A 66 17.98 -0.03 13.76
CA ALA A 66 18.42 0.58 12.51
C ALA A 66 19.72 -0.02 11.94
N GLU A 67 20.69 -0.42 12.77
CA GLU A 67 21.99 -0.90 12.29
C GLU A 67 21.90 -2.33 11.74
N ASP A 68 21.13 -3.19 12.39
CA ASP A 68 20.78 -4.50 11.85
C ASP A 68 20.00 -4.36 10.53
N ALA A 69 19.02 -3.45 10.47
CA ALA A 69 18.24 -3.20 9.27
C ALA A 69 19.11 -2.73 8.09
N LEU A 70 20.04 -1.81 8.33
CA LEU A 70 21.01 -1.36 7.31
C LEU A 70 21.95 -2.49 6.89
N THR A 71 22.30 -3.40 7.80
CA THR A 71 23.09 -4.59 7.47
C THR A 71 22.33 -5.53 6.55
N LEU A 72 21.06 -5.83 6.87
CA LEU A 72 20.18 -6.64 6.03
C LEU A 72 19.97 -6.03 4.64
N LEU A 73 19.79 -4.71 4.56
CA LEU A 73 19.64 -3.99 3.29
C LEU A 73 20.89 -4.11 2.41
N ARG A 74 22.10 -4.19 2.96
CA ARG A 74 23.33 -4.41 2.16
C ARG A 74 23.47 -5.86 1.68
N GLN A 75 22.85 -6.81 2.37
CA GLN A 75 23.00 -8.23 2.10
C GLN A 75 22.00 -8.76 1.07
N ARG A 76 20.79 -8.19 1.01
CA ARG A 76 19.74 -8.65 0.09
C ARG A 76 18.74 -7.53 -0.24
N PRO A 77 18.04 -7.65 -1.38
CA PRO A 77 16.99 -6.70 -1.73
C PRO A 77 15.75 -6.87 -0.84
N PHE A 78 15.03 -5.76 -0.69
CA PHE A 78 13.68 -5.70 -0.14
C PHE A 78 12.84 -4.80 -1.05
N ASP A 79 11.54 -5.06 -1.11
CA ASP A 79 10.64 -4.27 -1.95
C ASP A 79 10.15 -3.00 -1.22
N MET A 80 10.16 -3.01 0.12
CA MET A 80 9.88 -1.85 0.95
C MET A 80 10.35 -2.06 2.40
N VAL A 81 10.43 -0.95 3.14
CA VAL A 81 10.69 -0.91 4.59
C VAL A 81 9.46 -0.34 5.29
N ILE A 82 9.02 -1.01 6.37
CA ILE A 82 8.11 -0.44 7.36
C ILE A 82 8.91 -0.26 8.64
N THR A 83 8.99 0.95 9.17
CA THR A 83 9.80 1.24 10.36
C THR A 83 8.96 1.92 11.44
N MET A 84 9.22 1.59 12.70
CA MET A 84 8.67 2.32 13.86
C MET A 84 9.43 3.62 14.09
N ALA A 85 8.85 4.56 14.85
CA ALA A 85 9.51 5.82 15.18
C ALA A 85 10.78 5.64 16.03
N ARG A 86 10.84 4.56 16.84
CA ARG A 86 11.94 4.27 17.76
C ARG A 86 12.60 2.94 17.38
N ILE A 87 13.80 3.01 16.83
CA ILE A 87 14.53 1.86 16.26
C ILE A 87 15.97 1.79 16.80
N GLY A 88 16.07 1.94 18.13
CA GLY A 88 17.35 2.10 18.84
C GLY A 88 17.74 3.56 18.96
N GLU A 89 19.05 3.83 18.89
CA GLU A 89 19.62 5.17 19.09
C GLU A 89 19.57 6.05 17.82
N MET A 90 19.44 5.44 16.64
CA MET A 90 19.43 6.18 15.38
C MET A 90 18.08 6.87 15.16
N ALA A 91 18.11 8.15 14.79
CA ALA A 91 16.91 8.85 14.36
C ALA A 91 16.32 8.20 13.10
N VAL A 92 15.00 8.04 13.07
CA VAL A 92 14.31 7.33 11.97
C VAL A 92 14.53 7.97 10.60
N HIS A 93 14.68 9.30 10.54
CA HIS A 93 15.01 10.00 9.30
C HIS A 93 16.42 9.69 8.80
N ASP A 94 17.41 9.61 9.70
CA ASP A 94 18.78 9.25 9.34
C ASP A 94 18.84 7.81 8.81
N PHE A 95 18.11 6.90 9.47
CA PHE A 95 17.94 5.53 8.99
C PHE A 95 17.32 5.51 7.58
N ALA A 96 16.23 6.24 7.36
CA ALA A 96 15.53 6.25 6.08
C ALA A 96 16.41 6.80 4.93
N GLN A 97 17.20 7.85 5.17
CA GLN A 97 18.16 8.36 4.20
C GLN A 97 19.26 7.35 3.89
N ARG A 98 19.82 6.68 4.90
CA ARG A 98 20.83 5.63 4.70
C ARG A 98 20.26 4.43 3.95
N ALA A 99 19.04 4.00 4.26
CA ALA A 99 18.35 2.92 3.57
C ALA A 99 18.19 3.24 2.07
N LYS A 100 17.75 4.46 1.72
CA LYS A 100 17.66 4.91 0.33
C LYS A 100 19.01 5.14 -0.34
N SER A 101 20.07 5.40 0.42
CA SER A 101 21.44 5.50 -0.10
C SER A 101 21.99 4.13 -0.51
N ILE A 102 21.60 3.07 0.21
CA ILE A 102 21.91 1.68 -0.14
C ILE A 102 21.07 1.24 -1.34
N HIS A 103 19.76 1.47 -1.29
CA HIS A 103 18.81 1.11 -2.35
C HIS A 103 18.02 2.33 -2.82
N PRO A 104 18.49 3.02 -3.88
CA PRO A 104 17.78 4.16 -4.46
C PRO A 104 16.36 3.78 -4.87
N GLY A 105 15.40 4.57 -4.43
CA GLY A 105 13.99 4.32 -4.71
C GLY A 105 13.37 3.20 -3.88
N LEU A 106 13.98 2.71 -2.80
CA LEU A 106 13.29 1.87 -1.82
C LEU A 106 12.19 2.67 -1.11
N PRO A 107 10.91 2.22 -1.12
CA PRO A 107 9.88 2.80 -0.27
C PRO A 107 10.19 2.60 1.21
N VAL A 108 10.18 3.68 1.99
CA VAL A 108 10.34 3.67 3.45
C VAL A 108 9.12 4.32 4.07
N VAL A 109 8.32 3.50 4.74
CA VAL A 109 7.07 3.90 5.38
C VAL A 109 7.26 3.89 6.89
N LEU A 110 6.94 5.01 7.53
CA LEU A 110 6.91 5.10 8.99
C LEU A 110 5.54 4.64 9.49
N LEU A 111 5.51 3.72 10.44
CA LEU A 111 4.30 3.33 11.16
C LEU A 111 4.51 3.68 12.63
N THR A 112 3.58 4.42 13.22
CA THR A 112 3.72 4.90 14.61
C THR A 112 2.40 4.84 15.36
N TYR A 113 2.45 4.83 16.68
CA TYR A 113 1.24 4.96 17.50
C TYR A 113 0.69 6.38 17.49
N ASN A 114 -0.57 6.50 17.89
CA ASN A 114 -1.21 7.77 18.20
C ASN A 114 -0.60 8.40 19.47
N THR A 115 0.56 9.03 19.34
CA THR A 115 1.22 9.76 20.42
C THR A 115 1.34 11.24 20.07
N ARG A 116 1.76 12.06 21.05
CA ARG A 116 2.08 13.48 20.81
C ARG A 116 3.23 13.68 19.83
N GLU A 117 4.14 12.69 19.72
CA GLU A 117 5.27 12.71 18.79
C GLU A 117 4.82 12.65 17.33
N LEU A 118 3.60 12.18 17.05
CA LEU A 118 3.06 12.19 15.69
C LEU A 118 3.11 13.57 15.04
N ALA A 119 2.88 14.64 15.82
CA ALA A 119 2.90 16.01 15.34
C ALA A 119 4.30 16.52 14.97
N THR A 120 5.36 15.87 15.47
CA THR A 120 6.76 16.25 15.18
C THR A 120 7.35 15.43 14.04
N LEU A 121 6.73 14.30 13.68
CA LEU A 121 7.15 13.46 12.56
C LEU A 121 6.67 14.10 11.24
N ASN A 122 7.50 14.05 10.20
CA ASN A 122 7.17 14.63 8.90
C ASN A 122 7.54 13.68 7.75
N VAL A 123 6.83 13.76 6.63
CA VAL A 123 7.27 13.12 5.39
C VAL A 123 8.50 13.87 4.86
N GLY A 124 9.36 13.19 4.10
CA GLY A 124 10.64 13.72 3.63
C GLY A 124 11.83 13.18 4.42
N SER A 125 13.03 13.61 4.05
CA SER A 125 14.28 13.08 4.60
C SER A 125 14.32 11.54 4.58
N GLY A 126 13.95 10.97 3.44
CA GLY A 126 13.92 9.53 3.23
C GLY A 126 12.63 8.81 3.65
N ILE A 127 11.72 9.44 4.39
CA ILE A 127 10.41 8.83 4.70
C ILE A 127 9.41 9.23 3.61
N ASP A 128 8.75 8.25 3.00
CA ASP A 128 7.80 8.49 1.90
C ASP A 128 6.36 8.68 2.39
N ARG A 129 5.94 7.93 3.42
CA ARG A 129 4.60 8.00 4.01
C ARG A 129 4.69 7.74 5.52
N ILE A 130 3.73 8.27 6.27
CA ILE A 130 3.58 8.03 7.71
C ILE A 130 2.20 7.43 7.97
N PHE A 131 2.09 6.34 8.69
CA PHE A 131 0.81 5.73 9.08
C PHE A 131 0.70 5.66 10.59
N VAL A 132 -0.55 5.63 11.06
CA VAL A 132 -0.88 5.49 12.46
C VAL A 132 -1.41 4.08 12.71
N TRP A 133 -0.74 3.33 13.58
CA TRP A 133 -1.24 2.04 14.05
C TRP A 133 -2.41 2.26 15.01
N THR A 134 -3.56 1.65 14.68
CA THR A 134 -4.81 1.74 15.44
C THR A 134 -5.23 0.41 16.09
N GLY A 135 -4.40 -0.63 15.98
CA GLY A 135 -4.74 -2.02 16.37
C GLY A 135 -5.30 -2.87 15.22
N ASP A 136 -5.59 -2.27 14.06
CA ASP A 136 -6.07 -3.03 12.90
C ASP A 136 -4.91 -3.53 12.03
N SER A 137 -4.60 -4.83 12.09
CA SER A 137 -3.53 -5.46 11.31
C SER A 137 -3.68 -5.32 9.79
N ARG A 138 -4.90 -5.06 9.29
CA ARG A 138 -5.16 -4.80 7.86
C ARG A 138 -4.47 -3.54 7.35
N ILE A 139 -3.97 -2.68 8.24
CA ILE A 139 -3.13 -1.54 7.85
C ILE A 139 -1.86 -1.97 7.11
N LEU A 140 -1.26 -3.12 7.45
CA LEU A 140 -0.08 -3.61 6.73
C LEU A 140 -0.42 -4.03 5.30
N LEU A 141 -1.58 -4.66 5.12
CA LEU A 141 -2.12 -4.96 3.79
C LEU A 141 -2.38 -3.67 3.03
N ALA A 142 -3.04 -2.69 3.64
CA ALA A 142 -3.36 -1.41 3.02
C ALA A 142 -2.11 -0.64 2.59
N ILE A 143 -1.10 -0.52 3.47
CA ILE A 143 0.20 0.09 3.14
C ILE A 143 0.83 -0.63 1.95
N THR A 144 0.88 -1.97 1.99
CA THR A 144 1.48 -2.76 0.91
C THR A 144 0.76 -2.50 -0.41
N LYS A 145 -0.58 -2.51 -0.41
CA LYS A 145 -1.38 -2.30 -1.63
C LYS A 145 -1.30 -0.87 -2.14
N LEU A 146 -1.16 0.12 -1.26
CA LEU A 146 -0.96 1.51 -1.65
C LEU A 146 0.38 1.69 -2.38
N ILE A 147 1.46 1.15 -1.82
CA ILE A 147 2.78 1.22 -2.47
C ILE A 147 2.77 0.49 -3.82
N GLU A 148 2.10 -0.67 -3.91
CA GLU A 148 1.91 -1.35 -5.19
C GLU A 148 1.10 -0.51 -6.18
N ASP A 149 0.00 0.11 -5.75
CA ASP A 149 -0.85 0.94 -6.61
C ASP A 149 -0.08 2.16 -7.12
N GLU A 150 0.59 2.90 -6.25
CA GLU A 150 1.41 4.07 -6.60
C GLU A 150 2.53 3.73 -7.60
N ARG A 151 3.18 2.57 -7.42
CA ARG A 151 4.26 2.11 -8.31
C ARG A 151 3.78 1.69 -9.68
N ASN A 152 2.57 1.14 -9.74
CA ASN A 152 2.05 0.53 -10.97
C ASN A 152 1.07 1.43 -11.72
N VAL A 153 0.51 2.47 -11.11
CA VAL A 153 -0.63 3.22 -11.66
C VAL A 153 -0.37 3.74 -13.08
N GLN A 154 0.81 4.29 -13.35
CA GLN A 154 1.14 4.80 -14.69
C GLN A 154 1.10 3.68 -15.72
N HIS A 155 1.78 2.57 -15.45
CA HIS A 155 1.81 1.41 -16.32
C HIS A 155 0.42 0.79 -16.49
N ASP A 156 -0.32 0.63 -15.39
CA ASP A 156 -1.64 -0.01 -15.40
C ASP A 156 -2.68 0.86 -16.13
N VAL A 157 -2.57 2.19 -16.07
CA VAL A 157 -3.37 3.12 -16.88
C VAL A 157 -3.00 3.00 -18.36
N ASP A 158 -1.72 3.14 -18.69
CA ASP A 158 -1.25 3.16 -20.09
C ASP A 158 -1.54 1.84 -20.82
N PHE A 159 -1.29 0.72 -20.16
CA PHE A 159 -1.50 -0.61 -20.74
C PHE A 159 -2.92 -1.11 -20.56
N GLY A 160 -3.53 -0.89 -19.40
CA GLY A 160 -4.78 -1.55 -18.97
C GLY A 160 -6.02 -0.67 -19.00
N ASN A 161 -5.87 0.65 -19.18
CA ASN A 161 -6.92 1.64 -18.92
C ASN A 161 -7.56 1.42 -17.54
N VAL A 162 -6.72 1.06 -16.55
CA VAL A 162 -7.19 0.75 -15.20
C VAL A 162 -7.77 2.01 -14.57
N GLN A 163 -8.85 1.82 -13.81
CA GLN A 163 -9.55 2.90 -13.14
C GLN A 163 -8.86 3.29 -11.83
N ILE A 164 -9.05 4.52 -11.38
CA ILE A 164 -8.43 5.08 -10.18
C ILE A 164 -9.51 5.60 -9.23
N ILE A 165 -9.32 5.32 -7.95
CA ILE A 165 -10.00 5.97 -6.84
C ILE A 165 -8.97 6.91 -6.20
N LEU A 166 -9.27 8.20 -6.15
CA LEU A 166 -8.41 9.17 -5.48
C LEU A 166 -8.93 9.42 -4.07
N LEU A 167 -8.11 9.20 -3.05
CA LEU A 167 -8.36 9.59 -1.67
C LEU A 167 -7.57 10.85 -1.37
N VAL A 168 -8.25 11.93 -0.99
CA VAL A 168 -7.66 13.21 -0.58
C VAL A 168 -7.87 13.37 0.92
N GLU A 169 -6.80 13.21 1.68
CA GLU A 169 -6.85 13.16 3.14
C GLU A 169 -5.51 13.61 3.75
N ASP A 170 -5.52 14.73 4.48
CA ASP A 170 -4.32 15.30 5.11
C ASP A 170 -4.06 14.70 6.50
N SER A 171 -5.09 14.17 7.15
CA SER A 171 -4.98 13.56 8.47
C SER A 171 -4.46 12.14 8.39
N ARG A 172 -3.22 11.98 8.87
CA ARG A 172 -2.57 10.67 9.05
C ARG A 172 -3.39 9.67 9.82
N ARG A 173 -4.26 10.15 10.72
CA ARG A 173 -5.14 9.30 11.53
C ARG A 173 -6.29 8.76 10.70
N PHE A 174 -6.88 9.62 9.87
CA PHE A 174 -8.06 9.28 9.09
C PHE A 174 -7.70 8.35 7.94
N TYR A 175 -6.69 8.67 7.11
CA TYR A 175 -6.34 7.73 6.03
C TYR A 175 -5.81 6.39 6.57
N SER A 176 -5.14 6.38 7.73
CA SER A 176 -4.69 5.12 8.35
C SER A 176 -5.85 4.26 8.86
N ALA A 177 -6.99 4.88 9.21
CA ALA A 177 -8.21 4.15 9.57
C ALA A 177 -9.04 3.76 8.34
N TYR A 178 -9.08 4.61 7.31
CA TYR A 178 -9.93 4.42 6.13
C TYR A 178 -9.35 3.47 5.09
N LEU A 179 -8.04 3.54 4.82
CA LEU A 179 -7.41 2.72 3.78
C LEU A 179 -7.59 1.21 4.01
N PRO A 180 -7.46 0.66 5.24
CA PRO A 180 -7.78 -0.75 5.49
C PRO A 180 -9.20 -1.11 5.04
N LEU A 181 -10.19 -0.30 5.43
CA LEU A 181 -11.59 -0.52 5.08
C LEU A 181 -11.82 -0.43 3.58
N LEU A 182 -11.26 0.61 2.94
CA LEU A 182 -11.40 0.86 1.51
C LEU A 182 -10.79 -0.28 0.68
N TYR A 183 -9.59 -0.75 1.04
CA TYR A 183 -8.96 -1.88 0.37
C TYR A 183 -9.73 -3.19 0.57
N THR A 184 -10.20 -3.46 1.79
CA THR A 184 -11.05 -4.64 2.06
C THR A 184 -12.30 -4.62 1.18
N GLN A 185 -13.04 -3.50 1.16
CA GLN A 185 -14.26 -3.39 0.36
C GLN A 185 -14.00 -3.53 -1.14
N LEU A 186 -12.96 -2.85 -1.66
CA LEU A 186 -12.60 -2.91 -3.07
C LEU A 186 -12.24 -4.34 -3.52
N LEU A 187 -11.44 -5.04 -2.71
CA LEU A 187 -11.00 -6.41 -3.01
C LEU A 187 -12.15 -7.41 -2.90
N GLU A 188 -13.01 -7.27 -1.89
CA GLU A 188 -14.22 -8.09 -1.74
C GLU A 188 -15.18 -7.91 -2.90
N GLN A 189 -15.49 -6.67 -3.28
CA GLN A 189 -16.40 -6.37 -4.39
C GLN A 189 -15.84 -6.92 -5.71
N THR A 190 -14.54 -6.71 -5.96
CA THR A 190 -13.87 -7.25 -7.15
C THR A 190 -14.00 -8.77 -7.20
N THR A 191 -13.85 -9.45 -6.06
CA THR A 191 -14.06 -10.90 -5.92
C THR A 191 -15.50 -11.34 -6.17
N ARG A 192 -16.50 -10.66 -5.59
CA ARG A 192 -17.92 -11.07 -5.65
C ARG A 192 -18.47 -11.01 -7.08
N LEU A 193 -18.02 -10.04 -7.86
CA LEU A 193 -18.44 -9.87 -9.26
C LEU A 193 -17.98 -11.00 -10.19
N MET A 194 -17.17 -11.96 -9.71
CA MET A 194 -16.58 -13.01 -10.56
C MET A 194 -17.44 -14.26 -10.74
N GLY A 195 -18.58 -14.38 -10.03
CA GLY A 195 -19.46 -15.55 -10.11
C GLY A 195 -18.80 -16.85 -9.61
N GLU A 196 -19.61 -17.86 -9.28
CA GLU A 196 -19.12 -19.12 -8.68
C GLU A 196 -18.32 -20.02 -9.66
N GLY A 197 -18.19 -19.63 -10.93
CA GLY A 197 -17.57 -20.45 -12.00
C GLY A 197 -16.25 -19.94 -12.57
N ALA A 198 -15.75 -18.77 -12.15
CA ALA A 198 -14.47 -18.25 -12.66
C ALA A 198 -13.30 -19.07 -12.10
N ASN A 199 -12.38 -19.49 -12.97
CA ASN A 199 -11.18 -20.22 -12.53
C ASN A 199 -10.21 -19.28 -11.77
N LEU A 200 -9.31 -19.85 -10.96
CA LEU A 200 -8.36 -19.08 -10.15
C LEU A 200 -7.51 -18.10 -10.98
N HIS A 201 -7.16 -18.46 -12.21
CA HIS A 201 -6.33 -17.63 -13.08
C HIS A 201 -7.08 -16.36 -13.51
N GLU A 202 -8.31 -16.48 -14.03
CA GLU A 202 -9.16 -15.36 -14.40
C GLU A 202 -9.41 -14.41 -13.22
N ARG A 203 -9.60 -14.99 -12.03
CA ARG A 203 -9.79 -14.24 -10.80
C ARG A 203 -8.57 -13.40 -10.43
N LEU A 204 -7.37 -13.98 -10.54
CA LEU A 204 -6.12 -13.25 -10.33
C LEU A 204 -5.95 -12.13 -11.36
N MET A 205 -6.33 -12.34 -12.62
CA MET A 205 -6.25 -11.31 -13.66
C MET A 205 -7.18 -10.13 -13.36
N ARG A 206 -8.42 -10.38 -12.96
CA ARG A 206 -9.36 -9.32 -12.57
C ARG A 206 -8.91 -8.57 -11.31
N LEU A 207 -8.32 -9.26 -10.33
CA LEU A 207 -7.71 -8.61 -9.16
C LEU A 207 -6.54 -7.70 -9.52
N ARG A 208 -5.81 -7.96 -10.62
CA ARG A 208 -4.78 -7.03 -11.13
C ARG A 208 -5.40 -5.82 -11.82
N ALA A 209 -6.50 -6.04 -12.55
CA ALA A 209 -7.27 -5.01 -13.25
C ALA A 209 -8.19 -4.18 -12.34
N ARG A 210 -8.25 -4.48 -11.03
CA ARG A 210 -9.02 -3.70 -10.05
C ARG A 210 -8.64 -2.21 -10.12
N ALA A 211 -9.56 -1.36 -9.70
CA ALA A 211 -9.25 0.06 -9.54
C ALA A 211 -8.05 0.24 -8.60
N LYS A 212 -7.15 1.17 -8.91
CA LYS A 212 -6.02 1.54 -8.06
C LYS A 212 -6.45 2.65 -7.12
N ILE A 213 -5.95 2.64 -5.89
CA ILE A 213 -6.17 3.75 -4.97
C ILE A 213 -4.91 4.61 -4.97
N LEU A 214 -5.08 5.91 -5.15
CA LEU A 214 -4.03 6.91 -4.92
C LEU A 214 -4.40 7.74 -3.70
N LEU A 215 -3.42 8.03 -2.85
CA LEU A 215 -3.58 8.92 -1.71
C LEU A 215 -2.90 10.25 -2.02
N ALA A 216 -3.65 11.34 -1.91
CA ALA A 216 -3.14 12.69 -1.85
C ALA A 216 -3.29 13.24 -0.44
N THR A 217 -2.22 13.77 0.13
CA THR A 217 -2.18 14.33 1.49
C THR A 217 -2.27 15.86 1.54
N ASP A 218 -2.30 16.49 0.36
CA ASP A 218 -2.54 17.91 0.19
C ASP A 218 -3.20 18.20 -1.16
N TYR A 219 -3.59 19.45 -1.35
CA TYR A 219 -4.23 19.92 -2.59
C TYR A 219 -3.31 19.78 -3.83
N GLU A 220 -2.01 20.02 -3.67
CA GLU A 220 -1.07 20.01 -4.80
C GLU A 220 -0.87 18.58 -5.33
N GLU A 221 -0.71 17.61 -4.44
CA GLU A 221 -0.65 16.18 -4.76
C GLU A 221 -1.95 15.71 -5.42
N ALA A 222 -3.10 16.15 -4.90
CA ALA A 222 -4.41 15.82 -5.49
C ALA A 222 -4.56 16.36 -6.92
N MET A 223 -4.19 17.62 -7.15
CA MET A 223 -4.24 18.23 -8.47
C MET A 223 -3.30 17.54 -9.47
N LEU A 224 -2.09 17.17 -9.03
CA LEU A 224 -1.14 16.45 -9.88
C LEU A 224 -1.71 15.09 -10.34
N HIS A 225 -2.40 14.38 -9.45
CA HIS A 225 -3.10 13.14 -9.82
C HIS A 225 -4.28 13.38 -10.76
N ILE A 226 -5.09 14.40 -10.51
CA ILE A 226 -6.23 14.75 -11.37
C ILE A 226 -5.75 15.12 -12.77
N GLU A 227 -4.78 16.01 -12.91
CA GLU A 227 -4.24 16.42 -14.21
C GLU A 227 -3.75 15.22 -15.01
N ARG A 228 -3.00 14.33 -14.35
CA ARG A 228 -2.42 13.15 -15.00
C ARG A 228 -3.44 12.07 -15.34
N TYR A 229 -4.45 11.86 -14.49
CA TYR A 229 -5.31 10.67 -14.54
C TYR A 229 -6.82 10.97 -14.63
N HIS A 230 -7.24 12.20 -14.95
CA HIS A 230 -8.66 12.60 -14.98
C HIS A 230 -9.58 11.65 -15.77
N ASN A 231 -9.11 11.06 -16.86
CA ASN A 231 -9.90 10.11 -17.68
C ASN A 231 -10.08 8.73 -17.03
N ASN A 232 -9.29 8.42 -16.01
CA ASN A 232 -9.26 7.14 -15.32
C ASN A 232 -9.83 7.21 -13.91
N ILE A 233 -10.00 8.41 -13.35
CA ILE A 233 -10.57 8.61 -12.01
C ILE A 233 -12.09 8.36 -12.06
N ILE A 234 -12.55 7.35 -11.32
CA ILE A 234 -13.98 6.97 -11.21
C ILE A 234 -14.63 7.51 -9.94
N GLY A 235 -13.85 8.00 -8.99
CA GLY A 235 -14.34 8.55 -7.74
C GLY A 235 -13.23 9.26 -6.97
N VAL A 236 -13.61 10.32 -6.26
CA VAL A 236 -12.76 11.07 -5.35
C VAL A 236 -13.39 11.02 -3.97
N PHE A 237 -12.66 10.51 -2.99
CA PHE A 237 -13.02 10.57 -1.57
C PHE A 237 -12.21 11.70 -0.95
N THR A 238 -12.87 12.67 -0.32
CA THR A 238 -12.22 13.79 0.35
C THR A 238 -12.87 14.01 1.70
N ASP A 239 -12.06 14.40 2.69
CA ASP A 239 -12.57 14.81 3.99
C ASP A 239 -13.29 16.17 3.83
N GLY A 240 -14.62 16.08 3.67
CA GLY A 240 -15.50 17.21 3.37
C GLY A 240 -16.27 17.04 2.07
N ILE A 241 -17.46 16.41 2.17
CA ILE A 241 -18.50 16.30 1.13
C ILE A 241 -18.14 15.32 0.00
N GLU A 242 -18.98 14.29 -0.16
CA GLU A 242 -19.05 13.50 -1.39
C GLU A 242 -19.18 14.45 -2.59
N ILE A 243 -18.11 14.62 -3.38
CA ILE A 243 -18.25 15.16 -4.73
C ILE A 243 -18.58 13.98 -5.64
N THR A 244 -19.82 13.50 -5.54
CA THR A 244 -20.40 12.75 -6.64
C THR A 244 -21.06 13.73 -7.61
N GLN A 245 -20.67 13.58 -8.89
CA GLN A 245 -21.18 14.24 -10.10
C GLN A 245 -20.51 15.56 -10.50
N SER A 246 -19.60 15.49 -11.49
CA SER A 246 -19.72 16.20 -12.79
C SER A 246 -18.38 16.23 -13.55
N LEU A 247 -17.91 15.06 -14.01
CA LEU A 247 -16.89 15.02 -15.07
C LEU A 247 -17.33 14.04 -16.15
N ARG A 248 -18.29 14.50 -16.97
CA ARG A 248 -18.43 14.07 -18.37
C ARG A 248 -18.64 15.33 -19.20
N PRO A 249 -17.81 15.61 -20.21
CA PRO A 249 -18.29 16.34 -21.39
C PRO A 249 -19.35 15.52 -22.14
#